data_AF-A0A6A6MJK0-F1
#
_entry.id   AF-A0A6A6MJK0-F1
#
_cell.length_a   1.000
_cell.length_b   1.000
_cell.length_c   1.000
_cell.angle_alpha   90.00
_cell.angle_beta   90.00
_cell.angle_gamma   90.00
#
_symmetry.space_group_name_H-M   'P 1'
#
loop_
_entity.id
_entity.type
_entity.pdbx_description
1 polymer ?
#
loop_
_entity_poly.entity_id
_entity_poly.type
_entity_poly.pdbx_seq_one_letter_code
_entity_poly.pdbx_strand_id
1 'polypeptide(L)'
;MAAMEPLVDFGIWVMNSRLMEDTVEAANCLKRLNESGLRGMLDFAVEFASDNDVCDRNFHGFLSTVEAAKSLPPSTVSSVVVKITAICALNLLERVSDLLSQKTRIINPEEEKHLLGQQRLLKLCQACVEANVPLVIDAEHSTVQPAIDYLTYSSAIKYNKDINLLCMEQFKPT
;
A
#
# COMPACT_ATOMS: atom_id res chain seq x y z
N MET A 1 14.54 1.13 32.04
CA MET A 1 13.34 1.88 31.59
C MET A 1 13.69 2.50 30.25
N ALA A 2 13.31 1.86 29.15
CA ALA A 2 13.38 2.49 27.84
C ALA A 2 12.12 3.35 27.72
N ALA A 3 12.30 4.67 27.73
CA ALA A 3 11.24 5.59 27.38
C ALA A 3 10.95 5.37 25.89
N MET A 4 9.78 4.82 25.58
CA MET A 4 9.27 4.78 24.22
C MET A 4 8.99 6.24 23.86
N GLU A 5 9.86 6.80 23.02
CA GLU A 5 9.68 8.15 22.49
C GLU A 5 8.31 8.24 21.80
N PRO A 6 7.58 9.35 21.95
CA PRO A 6 6.28 9.51 21.33
C PRO A 6 6.45 9.51 19.81
N LEU A 7 6.03 8.42 19.18
CA LEU A 7 5.87 8.33 17.73
C LEU A 7 4.68 9.21 17.36
N VAL A 8 4.94 10.46 16.97
CA VAL A 8 3.93 11.30 16.34
C VAL A 8 3.65 10.69 14.96
N ASP A 9 2.46 10.15 14.81
CA ASP A 9 1.94 9.68 13.53
C ASP A 9 1.68 10.90 12.62
N PHE A 10 2.70 11.25 11.83
CA PHE A 10 2.66 12.32 10.84
C PHE A 10 1.85 11.95 9.58
N GLY A 11 1.32 10.72 9.46
CA GLY A 11 0.56 10.27 8.28
C GLY A 11 -0.68 11.13 8.01
N ILE A 12 -1.32 11.66 9.05
CA ILE A 12 -2.55 12.45 8.94
C ILE A 12 -2.30 13.93 8.57
N TRP A 13 -1.11 14.49 8.83
CA TRP A 13 -0.89 15.95 8.72
C TRP A 13 -0.14 16.40 7.46
N VAL A 14 0.30 15.46 6.62
CA VAL A 14 0.84 15.75 5.28
C VAL A 14 -0.31 15.92 4.26
N MET A 15 -1.53 16.28 4.72
CA MET A 15 -2.65 16.71 3.86
C MET A 15 -2.53 18.14 3.29
N ASN A 16 -1.37 18.81 3.46
CA ASN A 16 -0.99 19.96 2.62
C ASN A 16 -0.03 19.58 1.48
N SER A 17 0.13 18.27 1.20
CA SER A 17 0.86 17.81 0.04
C SER A 17 0.18 18.27 -1.23
N ARG A 18 0.87 19.16 -1.94
CA ARG A 18 0.69 19.28 -3.38
C ARG A 18 0.78 17.87 -3.95
N LEU A 19 -0.23 17.46 -4.72
CA LEU A 19 -0.13 16.33 -5.64
C LEU A 19 1.13 16.57 -6.48
N MET A 20 2.20 15.82 -6.22
CA MET A 20 3.42 15.93 -7.00
C MET A 20 3.24 15.01 -8.20
N GLU A 21 2.76 15.59 -9.31
CA GLU A 21 2.63 14.90 -10.59
C GLU A 21 4.00 14.59 -11.20
N ASP A 22 5.07 15.27 -10.76
CA ASP A 22 6.44 15.12 -11.24
C ASP A 22 7.36 14.41 -10.21
N THR A 23 7.96 13.31 -10.65
CA THR A 23 8.97 12.54 -9.90
C THR A 23 10.19 13.37 -9.49
N VAL A 24 10.57 14.39 -10.26
CA VAL A 24 11.69 15.29 -9.93
C VAL A 24 11.34 16.21 -8.77
N GLU A 25 10.12 16.74 -8.76
CA GLU A 25 9.63 17.58 -7.66
C GLU A 25 9.51 16.77 -6.37
N ALA A 26 8.97 15.55 -6.46
CA ALA A 26 8.90 14.60 -5.36
C ALA A 26 10.29 14.29 -4.77
N ALA A 27 11.27 13.98 -5.62
CA ALA A 27 12.64 13.71 -5.18
C ALA A 27 13.29 14.92 -4.48
N ASN A 28 13.07 16.14 -5.01
CA ASN A 28 13.61 17.36 -4.39
C ASN A 28 12.92 17.67 -3.05
N CYS A 29 11.63 17.39 -2.92
CA CYS A 29 10.92 17.53 -1.65
C CYS A 29 11.46 16.56 -0.59
N LEU A 30 11.61 15.29 -0.97
CA LEU A 30 12.16 14.27 -0.11
C LEU A 30 13.59 14.58 0.37
N LYS A 31 14.44 15.16 -0.49
CA LYS A 31 15.78 15.62 -0.08
C LYS A 31 15.71 16.68 1.03
N ARG A 32 14.83 17.67 0.90
CA ARG A 32 14.64 18.71 1.94
C ARG A 32 14.13 18.13 3.25
N LEU A 33 13.23 17.13 3.19
CA LEU A 33 12.77 16.42 4.39
C LEU A 33 13.94 15.67 5.06
N ASN A 34 14.77 14.99 4.27
CA ASN A 34 15.93 14.25 4.75
C ASN A 34 17.01 15.17 5.37
N GLU A 35 17.21 16.38 4.84
CA GLU A 35 18.07 17.40 5.46
C GLU A 35 17.61 17.78 6.88
N SER A 36 16.33 17.63 7.18
CA SER A 36 15.75 17.83 8.51
C SER A 36 15.72 16.55 9.37
N GLY A 37 16.32 15.46 8.89
CA GLY A 37 16.31 14.14 9.56
C GLY A 37 15.00 13.36 9.40
N LEU A 38 14.11 13.80 8.50
CA LEU A 38 12.81 13.15 8.27
C LEU A 38 12.82 12.30 6.99
N ARG A 39 12.08 11.19 7.04
CA ARG A 39 11.79 10.33 5.89
C ARG A 39 10.37 10.60 5.39
N GLY A 40 10.17 10.52 4.08
CA GLY A 40 8.84 10.63 3.48
C GLY A 40 8.25 9.27 3.09
N MET A 41 6.94 9.17 3.16
CA MET A 41 6.18 8.09 2.53
C MET A 41 5.88 8.49 1.08
N LEU A 42 6.07 7.55 0.16
CA LEU A 42 5.71 7.75 -1.24
C LEU A 42 4.33 7.16 -1.51
N ASP A 43 3.34 8.04 -1.62
CA ASP A 43 1.96 7.70 -1.96
C ASP A 43 1.67 8.08 -3.42
N PHE A 44 1.46 7.06 -4.25
CA PHE A 44 0.93 7.25 -5.60
C PHE A 44 -0.59 7.33 -5.48
N ALA A 45 -1.08 8.56 -5.28
CA ALA A 45 -2.43 8.91 -4.85
C ALA A 45 -3.55 8.59 -5.88
N VAL A 46 -3.68 7.31 -6.24
CA VAL A 46 -4.74 6.75 -7.10
C VAL A 46 -5.59 5.76 -6.30
N GLU A 47 -6.88 5.69 -6.63
CA GLU A 47 -7.88 4.84 -5.98
C GLU A 47 -9.07 4.60 -6.93
N PHE A 48 -9.95 3.64 -6.58
CA PHE A 48 -11.19 3.34 -7.30
C PHE A 48 -11.01 3.05 -8.79
N ALA A 49 -10.16 2.08 -9.14
CA ALA A 49 -10.02 1.64 -10.52
C ALA A 49 -11.35 1.10 -11.08
N SER A 50 -11.78 1.66 -12.22
CA SER A 50 -13.05 1.30 -12.86
C SER A 50 -13.03 -0.09 -13.50
N ASP A 51 -11.87 -0.55 -13.94
CA ASP A 51 -11.67 -1.79 -14.69
C ASP A 51 -10.23 -2.30 -14.58
N ASN A 52 -9.96 -3.44 -15.21
CA ASN A 52 -8.63 -4.07 -15.17
C ASN A 52 -7.55 -3.30 -15.94
N ASP A 53 -7.90 -2.54 -16.98
CA ASP A 53 -6.92 -1.76 -17.74
C ASP A 53 -6.44 -0.57 -16.89
N VAL A 54 -7.34 0.08 -16.16
CA VAL A 54 -7.00 1.07 -15.14
C VAL A 54 -6.15 0.44 -14.03
N CYS A 55 -6.54 -0.74 -13.53
CA CYS A 55 -5.75 -1.45 -12.52
C CYS A 55 -4.32 -1.73 -13.00
N ASP A 56 -4.14 -2.15 -14.25
CA ASP A 56 -2.82 -2.43 -14.82
C ASP A 56 -2.01 -1.14 -14.97
N ARG A 57 -2.61 -0.04 -15.45
CA ARG A 57 -1.92 1.26 -15.51
C ARG A 57 -1.46 1.72 -14.13
N ASN A 58 -2.35 1.66 -13.14
CA ASN A 58 -2.05 2.04 -11.76
C ASN A 58 -0.94 1.15 -11.18
N PHE A 59 -1.01 -0.16 -11.41
CA PHE A 59 0.03 -1.11 -11.00
C PHE A 59 1.41 -0.75 -11.56
N HIS A 60 1.52 -0.36 -12.84
CA HIS A 60 2.78 0.11 -13.41
C HIS A 60 3.26 1.44 -12.79
N GLY A 61 2.34 2.33 -12.40
CA GLY A 61 2.65 3.53 -11.63
C GLY A 61 3.24 3.22 -10.26
N PHE A 62 2.66 2.26 -9.53
CA PHE A 62 3.22 1.78 -8.26
C PHE A 62 4.60 1.16 -8.43
N LEU A 63 4.83 0.33 -9.45
CA LEU A 63 6.17 -0.21 -9.73
C LEU A 63 7.19 0.89 -10.01
N SER A 64 6.80 1.92 -10.76
CA SER A 64 7.66 3.08 -11.02
C SER A 64 7.96 3.88 -9.75
N THR A 65 7.01 3.93 -8.82
CA THR A 65 7.18 4.55 -7.49
C THR A 65 8.17 3.76 -6.63
N VAL A 66 8.12 2.43 -6.67
CA VAL A 66 9.10 1.55 -5.98
C VAL A 66 10.51 1.74 -6.57
N GLU A 67 10.64 1.80 -7.89
CA GLU A 67 11.94 2.06 -8.54
C GLU A 67 12.47 3.47 -8.22
N ALA A 68 11.61 4.48 -8.17
CA ALA A 68 12.00 5.81 -7.71
C ALA A 68 12.50 5.78 -6.26
N ALA A 69 11.79 5.08 -5.36
CA ALA A 69 12.21 4.91 -3.97
C ALA A 69 13.59 4.25 -3.86
N LYS A 70 13.82 3.19 -4.64
CA LYS A 70 15.08 2.45 -4.71
C LYS A 70 16.26 3.30 -5.23
N SER A 71 15.98 4.26 -6.10
CA SER A 71 17.00 5.18 -6.65
C SER A 71 17.45 6.27 -5.67
N LEU A 72 16.70 6.49 -4.58
CA LEU A 72 16.99 7.49 -3.57
C LEU A 72 17.82 6.90 -2.42
N PRO A 73 18.55 7.73 -1.64
CA PRO A 73 19.24 7.26 -0.45
C PRO A 73 18.26 6.59 0.53
N PRO A 74 18.61 5.45 1.17
CA PRO A 74 17.71 4.74 2.08
C PRO A 74 17.17 5.58 3.25
N SER A 75 17.89 6.65 3.64
CA SER A 75 17.47 7.62 4.65
C SER A 75 16.37 8.58 4.18
N THR A 76 15.90 8.47 2.94
CA THR A 76 14.99 9.44 2.33
C THR A 76 13.53 8.96 2.35
N VAL A 77 13.31 7.69 2.00
CA VAL A 77 11.96 7.11 1.88
C VAL A 77 11.73 6.14 3.02
N SER A 78 10.63 6.29 3.75
CA SER A 78 10.22 5.37 4.82
C SER A 78 9.51 4.14 4.29
N SER A 79 8.61 4.34 3.34
CA SER A 79 7.74 3.33 2.76
C SER A 79 7.12 3.82 1.46
N VAL A 80 6.60 2.89 0.67
CA VAL A 80 5.65 3.14 -0.42
C VAL A 80 4.25 2.79 0.08
N VAL A 81 3.25 3.58 -0.27
CA VAL A 81 1.84 3.35 0.08
C VAL A 81 1.10 2.84 -1.15
N VAL A 82 0.19 1.88 -0.96
CA VAL A 82 -0.71 1.39 -2.00
C VAL A 82 -2.14 1.27 -1.47
N LYS A 83 -3.10 1.73 -2.27
CA LYS A 83 -4.52 1.48 -2.10
C LYS A 83 -4.93 0.28 -2.96
N ILE A 84 -5.56 -0.72 -2.35
CA ILE A 84 -5.99 -1.94 -3.03
C ILE A 84 -7.06 -1.64 -4.09
N THR A 85 -7.95 -0.66 -3.88
CA THR A 85 -8.95 -0.29 -4.90
C THR A 85 -8.31 0.31 -6.16
N ALA A 86 -7.04 0.73 -6.12
CA ALA A 86 -6.32 1.19 -7.30
C ALA A 86 -5.84 0.05 -8.21
N ILE A 87 -5.64 -1.15 -7.65
CA ILE A 87 -5.09 -2.32 -8.35
C ILE A 87 -6.07 -3.50 -8.43
N CYS A 88 -7.24 -3.36 -7.82
CA CYS A 88 -8.32 -4.33 -7.85
C CYS A 88 -9.66 -3.63 -8.06
N ALA A 89 -10.46 -4.13 -9.00
CA ALA A 89 -11.75 -3.55 -9.33
C ALA A 89 -12.68 -3.51 -8.11
N LEU A 90 -13.32 -2.36 -7.89
CA LEU A 90 -14.11 -2.08 -6.69
C LEU A 90 -15.25 -3.08 -6.49
N ASN A 91 -15.99 -3.40 -7.57
CA ASN A 91 -17.10 -4.34 -7.55
C ASN A 91 -16.70 -5.75 -7.06
N LEU A 92 -15.47 -6.16 -7.32
CA LEU A 92 -14.94 -7.45 -6.87
C LEU A 92 -14.60 -7.39 -5.38
N LEU A 93 -13.99 -6.29 -4.92
CA LEU A 93 -13.67 -6.09 -3.51
C LEU A 93 -14.93 -6.01 -2.64
N GLU A 94 -15.99 -5.34 -3.12
CA GLU A 94 -17.28 -5.29 -2.44
C GLU A 94 -17.89 -6.69 -2.33
N ARG A 95 -17.94 -7.44 -3.45
CA ARG A 95 -18.46 -8.81 -3.46
C ARG A 95 -17.69 -9.73 -2.52
N VAL A 96 -16.36 -9.66 -2.51
CA VAL A 96 -15.53 -10.46 -1.59
C VAL A 96 -15.76 -10.03 -0.14
N SER A 97 -15.89 -8.73 0.12
CA SER A 97 -16.13 -8.20 1.45
C SER A 97 -17.49 -8.63 2.02
N ASP A 98 -18.53 -8.65 1.19
CA ASP A 98 -19.86 -9.15 1.56
C ASP A 98 -19.80 -10.63 1.95
N LEU A 99 -19.10 -11.45 1.14
CA LEU A 99 -18.92 -12.89 1.42
C LEU A 99 -18.17 -13.12 2.74
N LEU A 100 -17.11 -12.35 2.99
CA LEU A 100 -16.33 -12.43 4.24
C LEU A 100 -17.16 -12.00 5.45
N SER A 101 -17.94 -10.92 5.32
CA SER A 101 -18.74 -10.34 6.40
C SER A 101 -19.92 -11.22 6.81
N GLN A 102 -20.52 -11.94 5.87
CA GLN A 102 -21.63 -12.87 6.13
C GLN A 102 -21.19 -14.18 6.83
N LYS A 103 -19.89 -14.37 7.11
CA LYS A 103 -19.30 -15.62 7.65
C LYS A 103 -19.65 -16.86 6.81
N THR A 104 -20.05 -16.67 5.55
CA THR A 104 -20.27 -17.75 4.58
C THR A 104 -18.89 -18.25 4.17
N ARG A 105 -18.37 -19.17 4.98
CA ARG A 105 -16.97 -19.62 5.00
C ARG A 105 -16.62 -20.57 3.85
N ILE A 106 -16.97 -20.23 2.62
CA ILE A 106 -16.44 -20.89 1.43
C ILE A 106 -16.30 -19.86 0.31
N ILE A 107 -15.20 -19.10 0.34
CA ILE A 107 -14.60 -18.63 -0.91
C ILE A 107 -13.90 -19.87 -1.47
N ASN A 108 -14.33 -20.36 -2.63
CA ASN A 108 -13.76 -21.59 -3.17
C ASN A 108 -12.27 -21.31 -3.54
N PRO A 109 -11.29 -22.16 -3.20
CA PRO A 109 -9.88 -21.94 -3.57
C PRO A 109 -9.63 -21.82 -5.08
N GLU A 110 -10.56 -22.29 -5.91
CA GLU A 110 -10.55 -22.06 -7.36
C GLU A 110 -10.98 -20.64 -7.77
N GLU A 111 -11.79 -19.94 -6.95
CA GLU A 111 -12.12 -18.51 -7.13
C GLU A 111 -10.97 -17.60 -6.66
N GLU A 112 -10.15 -18.07 -5.71
CA GLU A 112 -8.95 -17.38 -5.20
C GLU A 112 -7.91 -17.13 -6.31
N LYS A 113 -7.93 -17.92 -7.38
CA LYS A 113 -6.93 -17.87 -8.48
C LYS A 113 -7.13 -16.73 -9.49
N HIS A 114 -8.25 -16.00 -9.43
CA HIS A 114 -8.57 -14.93 -10.40
C HIS A 114 -8.77 -13.54 -9.82
N LEU A 115 -8.39 -13.30 -8.56
CA LEU A 115 -8.18 -11.92 -8.11
C LEU A 115 -6.88 -11.40 -8.72
N LEU A 116 -6.94 -10.89 -9.95
CA LEU A 116 -5.83 -10.18 -10.60
C LEU A 116 -5.23 -9.12 -9.67
N GLY A 117 -6.05 -8.51 -8.81
CA GLY A 117 -5.61 -7.63 -7.72
C GLY A 117 -4.64 -8.28 -6.73
N GLN A 118 -4.88 -9.53 -6.31
CA GLN A 118 -3.95 -10.27 -5.46
C GLN A 118 -2.63 -10.56 -6.19
N GLN A 119 -2.69 -10.91 -7.48
CA GLN A 119 -1.48 -11.14 -8.27
C GLN A 119 -0.64 -9.87 -8.42
N ARG A 120 -1.29 -8.71 -8.67
CA ARG A 120 -0.64 -7.39 -8.70
C ARG A 120 -0.03 -7.05 -7.34
N LEU A 121 -0.77 -7.25 -6.25
CA LEU A 121 -0.27 -7.03 -4.89
C LEU A 121 0.97 -7.89 -4.60
N LEU A 122 0.94 -9.20 -4.89
CA LEU A 122 2.08 -10.09 -4.66
C LEU A 122 3.32 -9.67 -5.48
N LYS A 123 3.13 -9.22 -6.73
CA LYS A 123 4.23 -8.69 -7.55
C LYS A 123 4.78 -7.38 -6.98
N LEU A 124 3.91 -6.50 -6.48
CA LEU A 124 4.33 -5.25 -5.83
C LEU A 124 5.11 -5.53 -4.54
N CYS A 125 4.62 -6.45 -3.70
CA CYS A 125 5.34 -6.92 -2.52
C CYS A 125 6.74 -7.43 -2.89
N GLN A 126 6.85 -8.25 -3.93
CA GLN A 126 8.14 -8.75 -4.41
C GLN A 126 9.08 -7.61 -4.84
N ALA A 127 8.58 -6.64 -5.61
CA ALA A 127 9.37 -5.47 -6.01
C ALA A 127 9.86 -4.67 -4.80
N CYS A 128 9.02 -4.48 -3.79
CA CYS A 128 9.38 -3.83 -2.53
C CYS A 128 10.45 -4.60 -1.75
N VAL A 129 10.38 -5.95 -1.72
CA VAL A 129 11.42 -6.81 -1.11
C VAL A 129 12.76 -6.57 -1.81
N GLU A 130 12.76 -6.64 -3.14
CA GLU A 130 13.97 -6.48 -3.96
C GLU A 130 14.57 -5.06 -3.87
N ALA A 131 13.72 -4.06 -3.69
CA ALA A 131 14.12 -2.67 -3.45
C ALA A 131 14.55 -2.40 -1.99
N ASN A 132 14.28 -3.32 -1.06
CA ASN A 132 14.42 -3.11 0.39
C ASN A 132 13.65 -1.87 0.87
N VAL A 133 12.42 -1.70 0.39
CA VAL A 133 11.52 -0.59 0.73
C VAL A 133 10.24 -1.17 1.34
N PRO A 134 9.86 -0.77 2.57
CA PRO A 134 8.60 -1.19 3.17
C PRO A 134 7.39 -0.80 2.32
N LEU A 135 6.38 -1.68 2.27
CA LEU A 135 5.11 -1.42 1.61
C LEU A 135 4.01 -1.28 2.67
N VAL A 136 3.31 -0.16 2.63
CA VAL A 136 2.14 0.12 3.46
C VAL A 136 0.90 -0.06 2.61
N ILE A 137 -0.03 -0.89 3.05
CA ILE A 137 -1.35 -1.01 2.45
C ILE A 137 -2.29 -0.09 3.20
N ASP A 138 -2.89 0.86 2.49
CA ASP A 138 -3.77 1.86 3.07
C ASP A 138 -5.12 1.24 3.46
N ALA A 139 -5.74 1.79 4.50
CA ALA A 139 -7.11 1.45 4.87
C ALA A 139 -8.08 2.29 4.03
N GLU A 140 -9.12 1.66 3.50
CA GLU A 140 -10.06 2.29 2.58
C GLU A 140 -11.50 2.18 3.09
N HIS A 141 -12.51 2.33 2.23
CA HIS A 141 -13.89 2.34 2.69
C HIS A 141 -14.30 1.04 3.39
N SER A 142 -15.13 1.18 4.43
CA SER A 142 -15.60 0.07 5.26
C SER A 142 -16.31 -1.05 4.49
N THR A 143 -16.91 -0.73 3.33
CA THR A 143 -17.57 -1.70 2.45
C THR A 143 -16.60 -2.66 1.76
N VAL A 144 -15.34 -2.26 1.60
CA VAL A 144 -14.29 -3.06 0.94
C VAL A 144 -13.19 -3.52 1.89
N GLN A 145 -13.13 -2.94 3.10
CA GLN A 145 -12.09 -3.22 4.07
C GLN A 145 -11.94 -4.72 4.41
N PRO A 146 -13.00 -5.54 4.55
CA PRO A 146 -12.82 -6.97 4.80
C PRO A 146 -12.01 -7.71 3.72
N ALA A 147 -12.22 -7.38 2.44
CA ALA A 147 -11.43 -7.94 1.35
C ALA A 147 -9.98 -7.44 1.38
N ILE A 148 -9.77 -6.16 1.67
CA ILE A 148 -8.44 -5.56 1.81
C ILE A 148 -7.66 -6.25 2.94
N ASP A 149 -8.28 -6.37 4.12
CA ASP A 149 -7.70 -7.04 5.29
C ASP A 149 -7.30 -8.49 4.96
N TYR A 150 -8.18 -9.23 4.27
CA TYR A 150 -7.90 -10.59 3.84
C TYR A 150 -6.72 -10.67 2.87
N LEU A 151 -6.71 -9.83 1.83
CA LEU A 151 -5.64 -9.80 0.84
C LEU A 151 -4.30 -9.44 1.47
N THR A 152 -4.27 -8.45 2.37
CA THR A 152 -3.03 -8.07 3.04
C THR A 152 -2.57 -9.12 4.02
N TYR A 153 -3.47 -9.70 4.83
CA TYR A 153 -3.12 -10.77 5.75
C TYR A 153 -2.53 -11.99 5.00
N SER A 154 -3.15 -12.38 3.89
CA SER A 154 -2.64 -13.47 3.04
C SER A 154 -1.23 -13.19 2.50
N SER A 155 -0.97 -11.93 2.12
CA SER A 155 0.33 -11.48 1.62
C SER A 155 1.37 -11.38 2.73
N ALA A 156 0.99 -10.90 3.91
CA ALA A 156 1.84 -10.79 5.09
C ALA A 156 2.34 -12.16 5.56
N ILE A 157 1.49 -13.20 5.58
CA ILE A 157 1.91 -14.58 5.89
C ILE A 157 3.04 -15.04 4.96
N LYS A 158 3.01 -14.61 3.69
CA LYS A 158 3.98 -15.01 2.68
C LYS A 158 5.30 -14.24 2.82
N TYR A 159 5.26 -12.93 3.05
CA TYR A 159 6.43 -12.05 2.96
C TYR A 159 7.01 -11.59 4.30
N ASN A 160 6.23 -11.56 5.39
CA ASN A 160 6.71 -11.06 6.69
C ASN A 160 7.46 -12.11 7.53
N LYS A 161 7.91 -13.22 6.93
CA LYS A 161 8.61 -14.28 7.68
C LYS A 161 9.99 -13.86 8.18
N ASP A 162 10.69 -13.04 7.41
CA ASP A 162 12.08 -12.64 7.68
C ASP A 162 12.26 -11.13 7.87
N ILE A 163 11.35 -10.31 7.31
CA ILE A 163 11.39 -8.84 7.34
C ILE A 163 9.95 -8.35 7.52
N ASN A 164 9.69 -7.44 8.46
CA ASN A 164 8.38 -6.76 8.61
C ASN A 164 8.20 -5.74 7.48
N LEU A 165 8.07 -6.23 6.25
CA LEU A 165 8.04 -5.40 5.05
C LEU A 165 6.64 -4.91 4.72
N LEU A 166 5.60 -5.68 5.07
CA LEU A 166 4.21 -5.34 4.84
C LEU A 166 3.55 -4.85 6.14
N CYS A 167 3.07 -3.62 6.12
CA CYS A 167 2.26 -3.03 7.18
C CYS A 167 0.90 -2.63 6.63
N MET A 168 -0.17 -2.93 7.38
CA MET A 168 -1.49 -2.33 7.14
C MET A 168 -1.58 -1.02 7.92
N GLU A 169 -2.06 0.04 7.29
CA GLU A 169 -2.72 1.10 8.07
C GLU A 169 -4.00 0.51 8.66
N GLN A 170 -4.23 0.77 9.95
CA GLN A 170 -5.46 0.35 10.62
C GLN A 170 -6.30 1.59 10.87
N PHE A 171 -7.62 1.47 10.67
CA PHE A 171 -8.55 2.45 11.18
C PHE A 171 -8.29 2.65 12.67
N LYS A 172 -7.95 3.87 13.07
CA LYS A 172 -7.94 4.22 14.48
C LYS A 172 -9.37 4.11 14.99
N PRO A 173 -9.65 3.31 16.03
CA PRO A 173 -10.96 3.36 16.67
C PRO A 173 -11.15 4.79 17.19
N THR A 174 -12.17 5.47 16.69
CA THR A 174 -12.62 6.79 17.15
C THR A 174 -13.16 6.72 18.56
#